data_AF-I4HS01-F1
#
_entry.id   AF-I4HS01-F1
#
_cell.length_a   1.000
_cell.length_b   1.000
_cell.length_c   1.000
_cell.angle_alpha   90.00
_cell.angle_beta   90.00
_cell.angle_gamma   90.00
#
_symmetry.space_group_name_H-M   'P 1'
#
loop_
_entity.id
_entity.type
_entity.pdbx_description
1 polymer ?
#
loop_
_entity_poly.entity_id
_entity_poly.type
_entity_poly.pdbx_seq_one_letter_code
_entity_poly.pdbx_strand_id
1 'polypeptide(L)' 'MSHEIAGTYGLAAMDALHVAAALQIQADELITTEKPTKPMHRVREIQIVSI' A
#
# COMPACT_ATOMS: atom_id res chain seq x y z
N MET A 1 4.21 10.14 7.04
CA MET A 1 4.18 9.14 5.97
C MET A 1 3.01 8.15 6.08
N SER A 2 3.00 7.16 6.98
CA SER A 2 1.90 6.16 7.00
C SER A 2 0.51 6.75 7.27
N HIS A 3 0.40 7.70 8.20
CA HIS A 3 -0.85 8.42 8.46
C HIS A 3 -1.36 9.19 7.22
N GLU A 4 -0.45 9.81 6.46
CA GLU A 4 -0.81 10.54 5.24
C GLU A 4 -1.28 9.58 4.14
N ILE A 5 -0.57 8.46 3.95
CA ILE A 5 -0.97 7.41 2.99
C ILE A 5 -2.35 6.85 3.36
N ALA A 6 -2.59 6.59 4.66
CA ALA A 6 -3.89 6.14 5.14
C ALA A 6 -5.00 7.14 4.79
N GLY A 7 -4.78 8.44 5.02
CA GLY A 7 -5.74 9.50 4.70
C GLY A 7 -5.97 9.67 3.20
N THR A 8 -4.90 9.71 2.40
CA THR A 8 -4.97 9.91 0.94
C THR A 8 -5.69 8.77 0.24
N TYR A 9 -5.44 7.52 0.65
CA TYR A 9 -5.94 6.34 -0.04
C TYR A 9 -7.08 5.62 0.69
N GLY A 10 -7.45 6.10 1.88
CA GLY A 10 -8.46 5.47 2.73
C GLY A 10 -8.08 4.06 3.14
N LEU A 11 -6.82 3.87 3.55
CA LEU A 11 -6.30 2.56 3.95
C LEU A 11 -6.55 2.28 5.43
N ALA A 12 -6.67 1.00 5.78
CA ALA A 12 -6.55 0.59 7.17
C ALA A 12 -5.14 0.90 7.69
N ALA A 13 -4.99 1.06 9.01
CA ALA A 13 -3.72 1.45 9.62
C ALA A 13 -2.57 0.49 9.26
N MET A 14 -2.81 -0.82 9.24
CA MET A 14 -1.80 -1.83 8.90
C MET A 14 -1.40 -1.77 7.43
N ASP A 15 -2.36 -1.63 6.52
CA ASP A 15 -2.11 -1.48 5.09
C ASP A 15 -1.24 -0.25 4.80
N ALA A 16 -1.53 0.86 5.48
CA ALA A 16 -0.73 2.07 5.35
C ALA A 16 0.70 1.91 5.88
N LEU A 17 0.91 1.11 6.92
CA LEU A 17 2.26 0.79 7.41
C LEU A 17 3.04 -0.07 6.41
N HIS A 18 2.43 -1.10 5.83
CA HIS A 18 3.06 -1.93 4.82
C HIS A 18 3.47 -1.11 3.59
N VAL A 19 2.55 -0.29 3.07
CA VAL A 19 2.83 0.60 1.94
C VAL A 19 3.93 1.60 2.28
N ALA A 20 3.86 2.24 3.46
CA ALA A 20 4.88 3.21 3.87
C ALA A 20 6.27 2.57 4.03
N ALA A 21 6.35 1.33 4.51
CA ALA A 21 7.61 0.60 4.63
C ALA A 21 8.20 0.27 3.25
N ALA A 22 7.38 -0.25 2.33
CA ALA A 22 7.81 -0.58 0.97
C ALA A 22 8.32 0.65 0.21
N LEU A 23 7.62 1.79 0.34
CA LEU A 23 8.04 3.06 -0.26
C LEU A 23 9.35 3.60 0.35
N GLN A 24 9.56 3.46 1.66
CA GLN A 24 10.79 3.93 2.33
C GLN A 24 12.03 3.19 1.86
N ILE A 25 11.92 1.89 1.56
CA ILE A 25 13.03 1.10 1.03
C ILE A 25 13.13 1.15 -0.50
N GLN A 26 12.26 1.92 -1.16
CA GLN A 26 12.16 2.00 -2.62
C GLN A 26 11.99 0.61 -3.27
N ALA A 27 11.14 -0.22 -2.67
CA ALA A 27 10.81 -1.52 -3.25
C ALA A 27 10.17 -1.36 -4.63
N ASP A 28 10.49 -2.27 -5.55
CA ASP A 28 9.89 -2.29 -6.88
C ASP A 28 8.39 -2.64 -6.83
N GLU A 29 8.02 -3.62 -6.00
CA GLU A 29 6.66 -4.14 -5.88
C GLU A 29 6.31 -4.51 -4.43
N LEU A 30 5.01 -4.44 -4.11
CA LEU A 30 4.41 -4.98 -2.88
C LEU A 30 3.48 -6.14 -3.22
N ILE A 31 3.91 -7.36 -2.89
CA ILE A 31 3.12 -8.58 -3.12
C ILE A 31 2.20 -8.83 -1.92
N THR A 32 0.92 -9.10 -2.17
CA THR A 32 -0.11 -9.31 -1.14
C THR A 32 -1.11 -10.39 -1.55
N THR A 33 -1.85 -10.93 -0.59
CA THR A 33 -3.02 -11.81 -0.83
C THR A 33 -4.35 -11.06 -0.71
N GLU A 34 -4.30 -9.74 -0.49
CA GLU A 34 -5.48 -8.89 -0.51
C GLU A 34 -6.11 -8.87 -1.90
N LYS A 35 -7.45 -8.78 -1.95
CA LYS A 35 -8.19 -8.74 -3.22
C LYS A 35 -7.88 -7.44 -3.98
N PRO A 36 -7.80 -7.47 -5.33
CA PRO A 36 -7.61 -6.26 -6.15
C PRO A 36 -8.65 -5.15 -5.93
N THR A 37 -9.83 -5.50 -5.40
CA THR A 37 -10.90 -4.54 -5.09
C THR A 37 -10.68 -3.77 -3.79
N LYS A 38 -9.63 -4.08 -3.03
CA LYS A 38 -9.34 -3.48 -1.72
C LYS A 38 -8.66 -2.11 -1.86
N PRO A 39 -8.84 -1.21 -0.87
CA PRO A 39 -8.24 0.13 -0.87
C PRO A 39 -6.75 0.19 -1.17
N MET A 40 -5.98 -0.81 -0.72
CA MET A 40 -4.53 -0.87 -0.89
C MET A 40 -4.13 -0.72 -2.37
N HIS A 41 -4.86 -1.34 -3.30
CA HIS A 41 -4.59 -1.27 -4.74
C HIS A 41 -4.84 0.11 -5.39
N ARG A 42 -5.30 1.11 -4.62
CA ARG A 42 -5.42 2.49 -5.11
C ARG A 42 -4.11 3.28 -5.04
N VAL A 43 -3.15 2.83 -4.23
CA VAL A 43 -1.81 3.46 -4.12
C VAL A 43 -1.12 3.39 -5.47
N ARG A 44 -0.55 4.51 -5.92
CA ARG A 44 0.05 4.64 -7.27
C ARG A 44 1.57 4.77 -7.25
N GLU A 45 2.14 4.98 -6.07
CA GLU A 45 3.56 5.21 -5.84
C GLU A 45 4.38 3.91 -5.87
N ILE A 46 3.73 2.75 -5.73
CA ILE A 46 4.34 1.43 -5.82
C ILE A 46 3.38 0.46 -6.52
N GLN A 47 3.92 -0.48 -7.29
CA GLN A 47 3.13 -1.53 -7.90
C GLN A 47 2.70 -2.55 -6.86
N ILE A 48 1.39 -2.75 -6.72
CA ILE A 48 0.82 -3.73 -5.79
C ILE A 48 0.29 -4.92 -6.57
N VAL A 49 0.83 -6.10 -6.30
CA VAL A 49 0.47 -7.34 -6.98
C VAL A 49 -0.27 -8.26 -6.01
N SER A 50 -1.44 -8.73 -6.43
CA SER A 50 -2.23 -9.72 -5.69
C SER A 50 -1.94 -11.13 -6.23
N ILE A 51 -1.69 -12.10 -5.35
CA ILE A 51 -1.50 -13.52 -5.67
C ILE A 51 -2.54 -14.42 -4.99
#